data_AF-A0A9E1K187-F1
#
_entry.id   AF-A0A9E1K187-F1
#
_cell.length_a   1.000
_cell.length_b   1.000
_cell.length_c   1.000
_cell.angle_alpha   90.00
_cell.angle_beta   90.00
_cell.angle_gamma   90.00
#
_symmetry.space_group_name_H-M   'P 1'
#
loop_
_entity.id
_entity.type
_entity.pdbx_description
1 polymer ?
#
loop_
_entity_poly.entity_id
_entity_poly.type
_entity_poly.pdbx_seq_one_letter_code
_entity_poly.pdbx_strand_id
1 'polypeptide(L)' 'MRSSKYWRANLREHLVYSYEDNLKQLRVPLFIAAKDSHPLIKKYQSLTKELNNCSLIQLPENNNEWGEIILSKI' A
#
# COMPACT_ATOMS: atom_id res chain seq x y z
N MET A 1 0.27 22.72 -6.06
CA MET A 1 1.15 21.64 -6.58
C MET A 1 2.40 21.33 -5.73
N ARG A 2 2.50 21.81 -4.47
CA ARG A 2 3.61 21.49 -3.54
C ARG A 2 3.29 20.33 -2.57
N SER A 3 2.04 20.13 -2.17
CA SER A 3 1.68 19.12 -1.17
C SER A 3 1.86 17.67 -1.64
N SER A 4 1.66 17.37 -2.93
CA SER A 4 1.76 16.00 -3.45
C SER A 4 3.19 15.45 -3.45
N LYS A 5 4.20 16.30 -3.66
CA LYS A 5 5.62 15.90 -3.59
C LYS A 5 6.05 15.60 -2.16
N TYR A 6 5.65 16.44 -1.20
CA TYR A 6 5.96 16.24 0.22
C TYR A 6 5.26 15.01 0.81
N TRP A 7 3.98 14.79 0.47
CA TRP A 7 3.28 13.57 0.88
C TRP A 7 3.92 12.30 0.32
N ARG A 8 4.31 12.30 -0.97
CA ARG A 8 5.01 11.15 -1.58
C ARG A 8 6.38 10.89 -0.95
N ALA A 9 7.10 11.94 -0.56
CA ALA A 9 8.39 11.83 0.12
C ALA A 9 8.22 11.24 1.54
N ASN A 10 7.33 11.81 2.35
CA ASN A 10 7.07 11.32 3.72
C ASN A 10 6.52 9.89 3.74
N LEU A 11 5.57 9.55 2.87
CA LEU A 11 5.01 8.19 2.85
C LEU A 11 6.07 7.15 2.42
N ARG A 12 6.95 7.53 1.49
CA ARG A 12 8.11 6.73 1.11
C ARG A 12 9.07 6.56 2.27
N GLU A 13 9.41 7.63 3.00
CA GLU A 13 10.32 7.55 4.15
C GLU A 13 9.75 6.68 5.28
N HIS A 14 8.46 6.80 5.60
CA HIS A 14 7.82 5.98 6.63
C HIS A 14 7.76 4.48 6.27
N LEU A 15 7.54 4.16 5.00
CA LEU A 15 7.57 2.77 4.53
C LEU A 15 8.99 2.22 4.37
N VAL A 16 9.99 3.07 4.13
CA VAL A 16 11.37 2.65 3.91
C VAL A 16 12.15 2.46 5.22
N TYR A 17 11.83 3.19 6.30
CA TYR A 17 12.75 3.28 7.45
C TYR A 17 12.29 2.70 8.80
N SER A 18 10.99 2.46 9.06
CA SER A 18 10.59 2.09 10.44
C SER A 18 9.60 0.94 10.60
N TYR A 19 8.95 0.47 9.53
CA TYR A 19 7.87 -0.50 9.70
C TYR A 19 8.04 -1.83 8.95
N GLU A 20 8.97 -2.00 8.00
CA GLU A 20 9.09 -3.28 7.27
C GLU A 20 9.37 -4.47 8.19
N ASP A 21 10.31 -4.34 9.13
CA ASP A 21 10.62 -5.43 10.06
C ASP A 21 9.49 -5.69 11.06
N ASN A 22 8.72 -4.66 11.40
CA ASN A 22 7.53 -4.79 12.24
C ASN A 22 6.36 -5.43 11.48
N LEU A 23 6.21 -5.13 10.19
CA LEU A 23 5.19 -5.73 9.32
C LEU A 23 5.40 -7.25 9.19
N LYS A 24 6.66 -7.71 9.15
CA LYS A 24 7.01 -9.14 9.16
C LYS A 24 6.60 -9.88 10.43
N GLN A 25 6.46 -9.17 11.54
CA GLN A 25 6.06 -9.74 12.83
C GLN A 25 4.54 -9.85 12.98
N LEU A 26 3.77 -9.11 12.18
CA LEU A 26 2.33 -9.15 12.21
C LEU A 26 1.84 -10.50 11.66
N ARG A 27 0.97 -11.16 12.43
CA ARG A 27 0.29 -12.40 12.00
C ARG A 27 -1.14 -12.17 11.50
N VAL A 28 -1.63 -10.94 11.63
CA VAL A 28 -2.97 -10.56 11.18
C VAL A 28 -2.98 -10.36 9.66
N PRO A 29 -4.12 -10.58 8.97
CA PRO A 29 -4.23 -10.25 7.56
C PRO A 29 -3.93 -8.76 7.30
N LEU A 30 -3.08 -8.50 6.30
CA LEU A 30 -2.70 -7.16 5.86
C LEU A 30 -3.22 -6.91 4.46
N PHE A 31 -3.80 -5.73 4.25
CA PHE A 31 -4.26 -5.29 2.94
C PHE A 31 -3.62 -3.95 2.60
N ILE A 32 -2.95 -3.89 1.46
CA ILE A 32 -2.45 -2.65 0.87
C ILE A 32 -3.39 -2.32 -0.28
N ALA A 33 -4.06 -1.17 -0.22
CA ALA A 33 -4.91 -0.70 -1.32
C ALA A 33 -4.20 0.47 -2.02
N ALA A 34 -3.89 0.31 -3.31
CA ALA A 34 -3.13 1.31 -4.05
C ALA A 34 -3.47 1.31 -5.55
N LYS A 35 -3.33 2.49 -6.16
CA LYS A 35 -3.37 2.64 -7.62
C LYS A 35 -2.13 2.07 -8.28
N ASP A 36 -2.25 1.60 -9.51
CA ASP A 36 -1.10 1.20 -10.31
C ASP A 36 -0.15 2.37 -10.63
N SER A 37 -0.67 3.59 -10.72
CA SER A 37 0.13 4.80 -10.88
C SER A 37 0.84 5.25 -9.60
N HIS A 38 0.63 4.56 -8.47
CA HIS A 38 1.24 4.96 -7.21
C HIS A 38 2.77 4.84 -7.28
N PRO A 39 3.54 5.88 -6.88
CA PRO A 39 5.00 5.88 -6.97
C PRO A 39 5.70 4.71 -6.26
N LEU A 40 5.03 4.09 -5.29
CA LEU A 40 5.53 2.96 -4.50
C LEU A 40 4.92 1.61 -4.89
N ILE A 41 4.18 1.51 -5.99
CA ILE A 41 3.48 0.27 -6.38
C ILE A 41 4.42 -0.94 -6.44
N LYS A 42 5.63 -0.76 -6.98
CA LYS A 42 6.66 -1.81 -7.04
C LYS A 42 7.09 -2.29 -5.65
N LYS A 43 7.15 -1.39 -4.67
CA LYS A 43 7.49 -1.72 -3.28
C LYS A 43 6.36 -2.50 -2.62
N TYR A 44 5.11 -2.10 -2.84
CA TYR A 44 3.93 -2.85 -2.37
C TYR A 44 3.87 -4.26 -2.95
N GLN A 45 4.14 -4.40 -4.25
CA GLN A 45 4.23 -5.71 -4.91
C GLN A 45 5.38 -6.59 -4.36
N SER A 46 6.49 -5.98 -3.93
CA SER A 46 7.57 -6.70 -3.23
C SER A 46 7.11 -7.17 -1.86
N LEU A 47 6.49 -6.28 -1.08
CA LEU A 47 5.98 -6.58 0.25
C LEU A 47 4.97 -7.73 0.25
N THR A 48 4.07 -7.81 -0.72
CA THR A 48 3.12 -8.93 -0.82
C THR A 48 3.76 -10.26 -1.20
N LYS A 49 4.97 -10.25 -1.76
CA LYS A 49 5.74 -11.48 -2.01
C LYS A 49 6.55 -11.90 -0.79
N GLU A 50 7.02 -10.93 -0.01
CA GLU A 50 7.80 -11.16 1.20
C GLU A 50 6.93 -11.53 2.43
N LEU A 51 5.71 -10.98 2.50
CA LEU A 51 4.76 -11.17 3.59
C LEU A 51 3.64 -12.10 3.14
N ASN A 52 3.61 -13.33 3.70
CA ASN A 52 2.62 -14.35 3.37
C ASN A 52 1.17 -14.00 3.77
N ASN A 53 1.00 -13.04 4.69
CA ASN A 53 -0.28 -12.54 5.19
C ASN A 53 -0.70 -11.20 4.57
N CYS A 54 -0.04 -10.76 3.48
CA CYS A 54 -0.28 -9.45 2.88
C CYS A 54 -0.82 -9.57 1.46
N SER A 55 -1.91 -8.83 1.17
CA SER A 55 -2.54 -8.77 -0.15
C SER A 55 -2.55 -7.35 -0.69
N LEU A 56 -2.37 -7.21 -2.01
CA LEU A 56 -2.45 -5.94 -2.72
C LEU A 56 -3.79 -5.85 -3.44
N ILE A 57 -4.58 -4.84 -3.08
CA ILE A 57 -5.82 -4.47 -3.75
C ILE A 57 -5.50 -3.33 -4.72
N GLN A 58 -5.58 -3.63 -6.01
CA GLN A 58 -5.41 -2.62 -7.05
C GLN A 58 -6.65 -1.74 -7.13
N LEU A 59 -6.44 -0.43 -7.06
CA LEU A 59 -7.50 0.56 -7.10
C LEU A 59 -7.50 1.31 -8.45
N PRO A 60 -8.68 1.56 -9.04
CA PRO A 60 -8.78 2.34 -10.27
C PRO A 60 -8.41 3.81 -10.03
N GLU A 61 -8.16 4.54 -11.12
CA GLU A 61 -7.83 5.97 -11.04
C GLU A 61 -8.96 6.81 -10.44
N ASN A 62 -10.21 6.44 -10.73
CA ASN A 62 -11.40 7.03 -10.13
C ASN A 62 -11.59 6.49 -8.71
N ASN A 63 -11.79 7.38 -7.74
CA ASN A 63 -11.94 7.04 -6.33
C ASN A 63 -13.37 6.72 -5.89
N ASN A 64 -14.37 6.94 -6.75
CA ASN A 64 -15.78 6.76 -6.39
C ASN A 64 -16.13 5.33 -5.93
N GLU A 65 -15.38 4.32 -6.38
CA GLU A 65 -15.69 2.90 -6.14
C GLU A 65 -14.69 2.21 -5.20
N TRP A 66 -13.71 2.93 -4.63
CA TRP A 66 -12.65 2.29 -3.83
C TRP A 66 -13.20 1.57 -2.61
N GLY A 67 -14.19 2.13 -1.93
CA GLY A 67 -14.82 1.51 -0.77
C GLY A 67 -15.42 0.15 -1.11
N GLU A 68 -16.18 0.07 -2.20
CA GLU A 68 -16.82 -1.17 -2.66
C GLU A 68 -15.78 -2.20 -3.10
N ILE A 69 -14.74 -1.77 -3.82
CA ILE A 69 -13.66 -2.65 -4.26
C ILE A 69 -12.92 -3.24 -3.05
N ILE A 70 -12.58 -2.42 -2.05
CA ILE A 70 -11.90 -2.88 -0.84
C ILE A 70 -12.77 -3.87 -0.06
N LEU A 71 -14.05 -3.54 0.15
CA LEU A 71 -14.98 -4.42 0.87
C LEU A 71 -15.22 -5.75 0.14
N SER A 72 -15.11 -5.79 -1.19
CA SER A 72 -15.23 -7.04 -1.96
C SER A 72 -14.03 -8.00 -1.82
N LYS A 73 -12.94 -7.55 -1.20
CA LYS A 73 -11.65 -8.25 -1.12
C LYS A 73 -11.24 -8.64 0.31
N ILE A 74 -12.00 -8.21 1.30
CA ILE A 74 -11.80 -8.49 2.74
C ILE A 74 -12.90 -9.44 3.19
#